data_AF-A0A2T1BY70-F1
#
_entry.id   AF-A0A2T1BY70-F1
#
_cell.length_a   1.000
_cell.length_b   1.000
_cell.length_c   1.000
_cell.angle_alpha   90.00
_cell.angle_beta   90.00
_cell.angle_gamma   90.00
#
_symmetry.space_group_name_H-M   'P 1'
#
loop_
_entity.id
_entity.type
_entity.pdbx_description
1 polymer ?
#
loop_
_entity_poly.entity_id
_entity_poly.type
_entity_poly.pdbx_seq_one_letter_code
_entity_poly.pdbx_strand_id
1 'polypeptide(L)'
;MSPKKRNTLEEIKAIRQRQTEPDFVFAATIRRLGKLRSLSATEFGNSEEFSRYIPKAVVASLQGFLRSVWGKTLDLGEPYSSRIAKYLKDKSKVTFDFITVRQIAREDITLGEFVAHSLSFNNFEDVTEAFSAILDCNFSDLLKQQSDSEGNDIIGDRAVFFQKIDVLFRERHIFSHELADHYYLSKEDALIFINVAEQLVKCVQNILSLEVRSEPIAQQEMNRYAREKAEQAQKILEERINLIIEILSSTHDDIAVEKYNKAHEAWLNYAQLEAAAYSDQFRGGTMAPFLSAGIYKYLTMQRIQTLEKYFDWLLDLQKSDSIN
;
A
#
# COMPACT_ATOMS: atom_id res chain seq x y z
N MET A 1 29.68 -12.79 15.36
CA MET A 1 28.25 -13.08 15.15
C MET A 1 28.00 -13.10 13.65
N SER A 2 27.67 -14.26 13.05
CA SER A 2 27.21 -14.26 11.66
C SER A 2 25.96 -13.40 11.53
N PRO A 3 25.82 -12.59 10.47
CA PRO A 3 24.62 -11.79 10.25
C PRO A 3 23.41 -12.74 10.17
N LYS A 4 22.41 -12.48 11.02
CA LYS A 4 21.17 -13.26 11.08
C LYS A 4 20.55 -13.21 9.69
N LYS A 5 20.41 -14.37 9.04
CA LYS A 5 19.85 -14.48 7.68
C LYS A 5 18.47 -13.82 7.67
N ARG A 6 18.27 -12.84 6.78
CA ARG A 6 17.04 -12.05 6.66
C ARG A 6 15.83 -12.98 6.47
N ASN A 7 14.83 -12.89 7.34
CA ASN A 7 13.61 -13.70 7.25
C ASN A 7 12.52 -12.93 6.48
N THR A 8 12.50 -13.09 5.16
CA THR A 8 11.56 -12.40 4.26
C THR A 8 10.09 -12.65 4.64
N LEU A 9 9.77 -13.84 5.16
CA LEU A 9 8.40 -14.22 5.52
C LEU A 9 7.88 -13.43 6.73
N GLU A 10 8.70 -13.31 7.78
CA GLU A 10 8.37 -12.48 8.95
C GLU A 10 8.28 -10.99 8.57
N GLU A 11 9.14 -10.52 7.67
CA GLU A 11 9.11 -9.14 7.17
C GLU A 11 7.79 -8.82 6.46
N ILE A 12 7.32 -9.71 5.57
CA ILE A 12 6.03 -9.56 4.86
C ILE A 12 4.86 -9.52 5.85
N LYS A 13 4.79 -10.49 6.78
CA LYS A 13 3.71 -10.54 7.78
C LYS A 13 3.71 -9.28 8.66
N ALA A 14 4.88 -8.81 9.08
CA ALA A 14 4.99 -7.60 9.89
C ALA A 14 4.64 -6.33 9.11
N ILE A 15 4.93 -6.27 7.80
CA ILE A 15 4.50 -5.17 6.92
C ILE A 15 2.98 -5.14 6.82
N ARG A 16 2.32 -6.29 6.56
CA ARG A 16 0.85 -6.39 6.51
C ARG A 16 0.18 -5.87 7.78
N GLN A 17 0.73 -6.21 8.95
CA GLN A 17 0.19 -5.74 10.24
C GLN A 17 0.31 -4.22 10.44
N ARG A 18 1.32 -3.58 9.85
CA ARG A 18 1.55 -2.13 9.96
C ARG A 18 0.90 -1.32 8.84
N GLN A 19 0.56 -1.96 7.73
CA GLN A 19 -0.12 -1.31 6.61
C GLN A 19 -1.61 -1.22 6.91
N THR A 20 -2.06 0.00 7.16
CA THR A 20 -3.48 0.30 7.33
C THR A 20 -4.25 0.24 6.01
N GLU A 21 -3.63 0.50 4.86
CA GLU A 21 -4.32 0.61 3.56
C GLU A 21 -3.62 -0.17 2.42
N PRO A 22 -3.55 -1.52 2.46
CA PRO A 22 -2.83 -2.33 1.46
C PRO A 22 -3.42 -2.22 0.03
N ASP A 23 -4.71 -1.87 -0.10
CA ASP A 23 -5.34 -1.67 -1.40
C ASP A 23 -5.07 -0.28 -1.99
N PHE A 24 -4.69 0.71 -1.16
CA PHE A 24 -4.56 2.13 -1.54
C PHE A 24 -3.11 2.63 -1.51
N VAL A 25 -2.15 1.76 -1.82
CA VAL A 25 -0.72 2.08 -1.69
C VAL A 25 -0.29 3.27 -2.56
N PHE A 26 -0.92 3.50 -3.72
CA PHE A 26 -0.72 4.72 -4.51
C PHE A 26 -1.09 5.98 -3.71
N ALA A 27 -2.33 6.06 -3.20
CA ALA A 27 -2.82 7.21 -2.46
C ALA A 27 -2.03 7.42 -1.16
N ALA A 28 -1.71 6.33 -0.45
CA ALA A 28 -0.88 6.38 0.75
C ALA A 28 0.53 6.92 0.47
N THR A 29 1.12 6.55 -0.67
CA THR A 29 2.45 7.02 -1.09
C THR A 29 2.42 8.50 -1.47
N ILE A 30 1.46 8.93 -2.30
CA ILE A 30 1.30 10.35 -2.67
C ILE A 30 1.04 11.20 -1.43
N ARG A 31 0.19 10.75 -0.50
CA ARG A 31 -0.04 11.46 0.78
C ARG A 31 1.24 11.56 1.61
N ARG A 32 2.05 10.49 1.66
CA ARG A 32 3.32 10.50 2.39
C ARG A 32 4.32 11.49 1.77
N LEU A 33 4.46 11.51 0.45
CA LEU A 33 5.30 12.46 -0.27
C LEU A 33 4.80 13.91 -0.08
N GLY A 34 3.48 14.12 -0.17
CA GLY A 34 2.84 15.42 0.10
C GLY A 34 3.08 15.93 1.51
N LYS A 35 3.08 15.05 2.53
CA LYS A 35 3.46 15.41 3.91
C LYS A 35 4.92 15.85 4.02
N LEU A 36 5.85 15.17 3.32
CA LEU A 36 7.25 15.59 3.29
C LEU A 36 7.39 16.97 2.64
N ARG A 37 6.66 17.21 1.55
CA ARG A 37 6.61 18.51 0.86
C ARG A 37 6.07 19.61 1.77
N SER A 38 4.95 19.36 2.46
CA SER A 38 4.36 20.35 3.37
C SER A 38 5.28 20.67 4.55
N LEU A 39 5.96 19.66 5.12
CA LEU A 39 6.95 19.88 6.17
C LEU A 39 8.13 20.70 5.67
N SER A 40 8.59 20.44 4.43
CA SER A 40 9.65 21.21 3.79
C SER A 40 9.27 22.69 3.61
N ALA A 41 7.99 23.04 3.54
CA ALA A 41 7.53 24.42 3.44
C ALA A 41 7.52 25.18 4.77
N THR A 42 7.66 24.49 5.91
CA THR A 42 7.68 25.11 7.24
C THR A 42 9.07 25.66 7.60
N GLU A 43 9.18 26.40 8.70
CA GLU A 43 10.49 26.82 9.25
C GLU A 43 11.42 25.63 9.55
N PHE A 44 10.85 24.50 10.00
CA PHE A 44 11.59 23.26 10.20
C PHE A 44 12.21 22.73 8.90
N GLY A 45 11.52 22.96 7.78
CA GLY A 45 11.99 22.60 6.44
C GLY A 45 13.21 23.38 5.94
N ASN A 46 13.61 24.45 6.65
CA ASN A 46 14.85 25.19 6.34
C ASN A 46 16.08 24.59 7.03
N SER A 47 15.90 23.57 7.88
CA SER A 47 17.01 22.87 8.51
C SER A 47 17.76 22.00 7.49
N GLU A 48 19.08 22.16 7.41
CA GLU A 48 19.96 21.30 6.61
C GLU A 48 19.83 19.83 7.04
N GLU A 49 19.77 19.60 8.35
CA GLU A 49 19.63 18.27 8.94
C GLU A 49 18.31 17.62 8.51
N PHE A 50 17.22 18.40 8.44
CA PHE A 50 15.95 17.89 7.92
C PHE A 50 16.07 17.45 6.45
N SER A 51 16.74 18.23 5.62
CA SER A 51 16.95 17.91 4.20
C SER A 51 17.66 16.56 4.03
N ARG A 52 18.63 16.23 4.90
CA ARG A 52 19.34 14.93 4.89
C ARG A 52 18.42 13.72 5.09
N TYR A 53 17.28 13.88 5.78
CA TYR A 53 16.31 12.79 5.96
C TYR A 53 15.43 12.54 4.72
N ILE A 54 15.30 13.52 3.82
CA ILE A 54 14.38 13.45 2.70
C ILE A 54 14.72 12.30 1.74
N PRO A 55 15.96 12.10 1.26
CA PRO A 55 16.29 10.98 0.37
C PRO A 55 15.88 9.62 0.94
N LYS A 56 16.17 9.39 2.23
CA LYS A 56 15.80 8.16 2.95
C LYS A 56 14.28 7.98 3.00
N ALA A 57 13.54 9.02 3.37
CA ALA A 57 12.09 8.96 3.48
C ALA A 57 11.41 8.76 2.13
N VAL A 58 11.90 9.41 1.07
CA VAL A 58 11.40 9.30 -0.29
C VAL A 58 11.65 7.91 -0.86
N VAL A 59 12.90 7.40 -0.79
CA VAL A 59 13.23 6.05 -1.29
C VAL A 59 12.48 4.97 -0.52
N ALA A 60 12.27 5.12 0.80
CA ALA A 60 11.44 4.17 1.56
C ALA A 60 9.97 4.18 1.09
N SER A 61 9.44 5.35 0.71
CA SER A 61 8.09 5.49 0.17
C SER A 61 7.97 4.82 -1.20
N LEU A 62 8.95 5.05 -2.09
CA LEU A 62 9.06 4.38 -3.39
C LEU A 62 9.18 2.86 -3.24
N GLN A 63 10.03 2.38 -2.32
CA GLN A 63 10.22 0.95 -2.10
C GLN A 63 8.92 0.25 -1.68
N GLY A 64 8.18 0.85 -0.75
CA GLY A 64 6.88 0.33 -0.30
C GLY A 64 5.86 0.28 -1.43
N PHE A 65 5.77 1.37 -2.22
CA PHE A 65 4.90 1.44 -3.39
C PHE A 65 5.25 0.38 -4.43
N LEU A 66 6.50 0.37 -4.89
CA LEU A 66 6.95 -0.47 -5.99
C LEU A 66 6.88 -1.96 -5.64
N ARG A 67 7.21 -2.36 -4.41
CA ARG A 67 7.04 -3.75 -3.97
C ARG A 67 5.57 -4.18 -3.93
N SER A 68 4.67 -3.31 -3.47
CA SER A 68 3.25 -3.63 -3.50
C SER A 68 2.74 -3.80 -4.92
N VAL A 69 3.15 -2.89 -5.80
CA VAL A 69 2.80 -2.92 -7.22
C VAL A 69 3.32 -4.18 -7.91
N TRP A 70 4.60 -4.50 -7.76
CA TRP A 70 5.17 -5.74 -8.29
C TRP A 70 4.43 -6.96 -7.78
N GLY A 71 4.16 -7.03 -6.47
CA GLY A 71 3.43 -8.17 -5.89
C GLY A 71 2.05 -8.33 -6.51
N LYS A 72 1.27 -7.25 -6.60
CA LYS A 72 -0.06 -7.28 -7.21
C LYS A 72 -0.03 -7.66 -8.69
N THR A 73 0.92 -7.14 -9.47
CA THR A 73 1.05 -7.51 -10.89
C THR A 73 1.39 -8.99 -11.06
N LEU A 74 2.25 -9.54 -10.20
CA LEU A 74 2.61 -10.96 -10.23
C LEU A 74 1.46 -11.86 -9.77
N ASP A 75 0.65 -11.41 -8.82
CA ASP A 75 -0.52 -12.14 -8.32
C ASP A 75 -1.67 -12.19 -9.33
N LEU A 76 -1.63 -11.41 -10.41
CA LEU A 76 -2.51 -11.61 -11.57
C LEU A 76 -2.21 -12.91 -12.32
N GLY A 77 -1.05 -13.53 -12.06
CA GLY A 77 -0.62 -14.78 -12.66
C GLY A 77 0.01 -14.57 -14.04
N GLU A 78 -0.35 -15.43 -14.99
CA GLU A 78 0.19 -15.38 -16.35
C GLU A 78 -0.27 -14.11 -17.10
N PRO A 79 0.60 -13.50 -17.95
CA PRO A 79 1.95 -13.94 -18.29
C PRO A 79 3.05 -13.47 -17.31
N TYR A 80 2.71 -12.65 -16.31
CA TYR A 80 3.67 -11.93 -15.47
C TYR A 80 4.51 -12.86 -14.59
N SER A 81 3.89 -13.90 -14.02
CA SER A 81 4.57 -14.91 -13.19
C SER A 81 5.65 -15.68 -13.95
N SER A 82 5.36 -16.14 -15.17
CA SER A 82 6.34 -16.88 -15.98
C SER A 82 7.49 -15.99 -16.46
N ARG A 83 7.19 -14.74 -16.83
CA ARG A 83 8.22 -13.77 -17.26
C ARG A 83 9.22 -13.48 -16.15
N ILE A 84 8.74 -13.18 -14.95
CA ILE A 84 9.65 -12.91 -13.83
C ILE A 84 10.41 -14.16 -13.39
N ALA A 85 9.80 -15.35 -13.48
CA ALA A 85 10.48 -16.61 -13.14
C ALA A 85 11.69 -16.86 -14.04
N LYS A 86 11.57 -16.58 -15.34
CA LYS A 86 12.69 -16.64 -16.30
C LYS A 86 13.82 -15.68 -15.89
N TYR A 87 13.48 -14.42 -15.63
CA TYR A 87 14.45 -13.40 -15.19
C TYR A 87 15.19 -13.78 -13.89
N LEU A 88 14.47 -14.33 -12.91
CA LEU A 88 15.04 -14.70 -11.62
C LEU A 88 15.91 -15.96 -11.68
N LYS A 89 15.58 -16.91 -12.57
CA LYS A 89 16.40 -18.09 -12.84
C LYS A 89 17.80 -17.68 -13.31
N ASP A 90 17.86 -16.71 -14.22
CA ASP A 90 19.11 -16.22 -14.80
C ASP A 90 19.97 -15.44 -13.79
N LYS A 91 19.33 -14.79 -12.79
CA LYS A 91 20.03 -14.05 -11.72
C LYS A 91 20.30 -14.87 -10.45
N SER A 92 19.89 -16.14 -10.35
CA SER A 92 20.08 -17.02 -9.17
C SER A 92 19.60 -16.43 -7.82
N LYS A 93 18.60 -15.53 -7.84
CA LYS A 93 18.23 -14.70 -6.68
C LYS A 93 17.16 -15.30 -5.75
N VAL A 94 16.44 -16.35 -6.15
CA VAL A 94 15.27 -16.84 -5.38
C VAL A 94 15.32 -18.35 -5.18
N THR A 95 15.40 -18.77 -3.91
CA THR A 95 15.25 -20.17 -3.49
C THR A 95 13.94 -20.32 -2.71
N PHE A 96 13.08 -21.22 -3.17
CA PHE A 96 11.87 -21.60 -2.43
C PHE A 96 12.20 -22.76 -1.49
N ASP A 97 12.20 -22.50 -0.18
CA ASP A 97 12.22 -23.57 0.81
C ASP A 97 10.81 -24.12 1.09
N PHE A 98 10.73 -25.29 1.72
CA PHE A 98 9.45 -25.93 2.02
C PHE A 98 8.54 -25.07 2.91
N ILE A 99 9.11 -24.22 3.77
CA ILE A 99 8.33 -23.35 4.66
C ILE A 99 7.62 -22.28 3.84
N THR A 100 8.34 -21.67 2.89
CA THR A 100 7.82 -20.66 1.97
C THR A 100 6.70 -21.25 1.10
N VAL A 101 6.94 -22.42 0.48
CA VAL A 101 5.92 -23.11 -0.34
C VAL A 101 4.67 -23.42 0.48
N ARG A 102 4.84 -23.92 1.72
CA ARG A 102 3.72 -24.23 2.61
C ARG A 102 2.91 -22.99 3.00
N GLN A 103 3.55 -21.85 3.22
CA GLN A 103 2.86 -20.61 3.57
C GLN A 103 2.09 -20.02 2.37
N ILE A 104 2.67 -20.10 1.16
CA ILE A 104 1.96 -19.73 -0.08
C ILE A 104 0.75 -20.64 -0.28
N ALA A 105 0.90 -21.96 -0.11
CA ALA A 105 -0.19 -22.93 -0.26
C ALA A 105 -1.31 -22.78 0.80
N ARG A 106 -1.03 -22.10 1.91
CA ARG A 106 -2.01 -21.75 2.95
C ARG A 106 -2.59 -20.35 2.80
N GLU A 107 -2.21 -19.62 1.76
CA GLU A 107 -2.61 -18.23 1.51
C GLU A 107 -2.17 -17.24 2.61
N ASP A 108 -1.21 -17.62 3.46
CA ASP A 108 -0.63 -16.76 4.50
C ASP A 108 0.14 -15.57 3.90
N ILE A 109 0.71 -15.78 2.71
CA ILE A 109 1.44 -14.83 1.87
C ILE A 109 1.17 -15.18 0.40
N THR A 110 1.21 -14.19 -0.50
CA THR A 110 1.08 -14.47 -1.94
C THR A 110 2.44 -14.74 -2.59
N LEU A 111 2.42 -15.39 -3.76
CA LEU A 111 3.63 -15.59 -4.56
C LEU A 111 4.24 -14.24 -4.97
N GLY A 112 3.39 -13.30 -5.40
CA GLY A 112 3.80 -11.97 -5.80
C GLY A 112 4.47 -11.21 -4.66
N GLU A 113 3.92 -11.25 -3.44
CA GLU A 113 4.55 -10.62 -2.27
C GLU A 113 5.94 -11.17 -1.98
N PHE A 114 6.10 -12.49 -2.02
CA PHE A 114 7.39 -13.13 -1.79
C PHE A 114 8.43 -12.75 -2.85
N VAL A 115 8.03 -12.80 -4.12
CA VAL A 115 8.90 -12.45 -5.24
C VAL A 115 9.27 -10.97 -5.20
N ALA A 116 8.30 -10.07 -4.98
CA ALA A 116 8.53 -8.64 -4.92
C ALA A 116 9.52 -8.22 -3.81
N HIS A 117 9.52 -8.93 -2.68
CA HIS A 117 10.50 -8.69 -1.61
C HIS A 117 11.90 -9.23 -1.92
N SER A 118 12.00 -10.16 -2.86
CA SER A 118 13.26 -10.73 -3.34
C SER A 118 13.91 -9.90 -4.46
N LEU A 119 13.12 -9.03 -5.12
CA LEU A 119 13.63 -8.09 -6.12
C LEU A 119 14.56 -7.05 -5.48
N SER A 120 15.64 -6.75 -6.19
CA SER A 120 16.61 -5.73 -5.79
C SER A 120 16.01 -4.32 -5.87
N PHE A 121 16.48 -3.42 -5.01
CA PHE A 121 15.96 -2.05 -4.89
C PHE A 121 17.07 -1.13 -4.36
N ASN A 122 18.23 -1.15 -4.99
CA ASN A 122 19.40 -0.41 -4.52
C ASN A 122 19.65 0.84 -5.35
N ASN A 123 19.24 0.83 -6.62
CA ASN A 123 19.35 1.93 -7.56
C ASN A 123 18.11 1.96 -8.47
N PHE A 124 18.03 2.94 -9.36
CA PHE A 124 16.90 3.05 -10.28
C PHE A 124 16.94 1.98 -11.38
N GLU A 125 18.12 1.51 -11.78
CA GLU A 125 18.28 0.41 -12.74
C GLU A 125 17.63 -0.89 -12.25
N ASP A 126 17.78 -1.24 -10.95
CA ASP A 126 17.10 -2.37 -10.34
C ASP A 126 15.58 -2.28 -10.53
N VAL A 127 15.01 -1.07 -10.45
CA VAL A 127 13.57 -0.81 -10.63
C VAL A 127 13.17 -1.00 -12.09
N THR A 128 13.92 -0.41 -13.02
CA THR A 128 13.60 -0.50 -14.45
C THR A 128 13.78 -1.92 -14.98
N GLU A 129 14.81 -2.64 -14.55
CA GLU A 129 15.01 -4.06 -14.87
C GLU A 129 13.86 -4.92 -14.36
N ALA A 130 13.43 -4.72 -13.11
CA ALA A 130 12.33 -5.47 -12.52
C ALA A 130 11.03 -5.29 -13.32
N PHE A 131 10.64 -4.04 -13.62
CA PHE A 131 9.46 -3.81 -14.45
C PHE A 131 9.61 -4.35 -15.87
N SER A 132 10.78 -4.16 -16.49
CA SER A 132 11.03 -4.67 -17.84
C SER A 132 10.88 -6.18 -17.89
N ALA A 133 11.35 -6.89 -16.86
CA ALA A 133 11.19 -8.33 -16.73
C ALA A 133 9.73 -8.75 -16.48
N ILE A 134 8.96 -8.02 -15.67
CA ILE A 134 7.55 -8.34 -15.39
C ILE A 134 6.67 -8.10 -16.63
N LEU A 135 6.87 -6.97 -17.30
CA LEU A 135 6.03 -6.49 -18.40
C LEU A 135 6.49 -7.00 -19.79
N ASP A 136 7.72 -7.51 -19.90
CA ASP A 136 8.34 -7.94 -21.15
C ASP A 136 8.47 -6.81 -22.19
N CYS A 137 8.86 -5.64 -21.72
CA CYS A 137 9.06 -4.43 -22.52
C CYS A 137 10.18 -3.57 -21.92
N ASN A 138 10.66 -2.56 -22.67
CA ASN A 138 11.63 -1.60 -22.12
C ASN A 138 10.91 -0.57 -21.25
N PHE A 139 10.95 -0.74 -19.94
CA PHE A 139 10.25 0.14 -19.00
C PHE A 139 10.77 1.59 -19.05
N SER A 140 12.07 1.79 -19.29
CA SER A 140 12.63 3.15 -19.41
C SER A 140 12.10 3.88 -20.64
N ASP A 141 11.80 3.17 -21.73
CA ASP A 141 11.18 3.76 -22.90
C ASP A 141 9.70 4.07 -22.67
N LEU A 142 8.98 3.23 -21.92
CA LEU A 142 7.62 3.55 -21.49
C LEU A 142 7.58 4.80 -20.64
N LEU A 143 8.49 4.95 -19.66
CA LEU A 143 8.58 6.16 -18.83
C LEU A 143 8.75 7.44 -19.67
N LYS A 144 9.55 7.40 -20.74
CA LYS A 144 9.75 8.56 -21.62
C LYS A 144 8.46 8.98 -22.35
N GLN A 145 7.46 8.12 -22.47
CA GLN A 145 6.26 8.38 -23.26
C GLN A 145 5.04 8.77 -22.40
N GLN A 146 5.24 9.03 -21.11
CA GLN A 146 4.12 9.19 -20.18
C GLN A 146 3.46 10.56 -20.23
N SER A 147 2.15 10.55 -20.46
CA SER A 147 1.23 11.67 -20.31
C SER A 147 0.05 11.27 -19.41
N ASP A 148 -0.55 12.25 -18.74
CA ASP A 148 -1.77 12.07 -17.94
C ASP A 148 -3.02 11.90 -18.82
N SER A 149 -4.18 11.73 -18.19
CA SER A 149 -5.47 11.55 -18.88
C SER A 149 -5.92 12.75 -19.72
N GLU A 150 -5.35 13.93 -19.47
CA GLU A 150 -5.60 15.16 -20.21
C GLU A 150 -4.56 15.39 -21.31
N GLY A 151 -3.58 14.49 -21.43
CA GLY A 151 -2.49 14.56 -22.40
C GLY A 151 -1.28 15.38 -21.92
N ASN A 152 -1.28 15.88 -20.68
CA ASN A 152 -0.16 16.63 -20.14
C ASN A 152 1.02 15.71 -19.82
N ASP A 153 2.24 16.15 -20.12
CA ASP A 153 3.45 15.40 -19.78
C ASP A 153 3.61 15.25 -18.26
N ILE A 154 3.71 14.01 -17.78
CA ILE A 154 3.85 13.72 -16.34
C ILE A 154 5.27 14.06 -15.85
N ILE A 155 6.28 13.82 -16.68
CA ILE A 155 7.70 13.95 -16.29
C ILE A 155 8.20 15.36 -16.59
N GLY A 156 7.75 15.98 -17.68
CA GLY A 156 8.29 17.24 -18.16
C GLY A 156 9.73 17.08 -18.63
N ASP A 157 10.69 17.67 -17.91
CA ASP A 157 12.12 17.52 -18.24
C ASP A 157 12.65 16.13 -17.89
N ARG A 158 12.70 15.26 -18.89
CA ARG A 158 13.18 13.88 -18.78
C ARG A 158 14.64 13.79 -18.38
N ALA A 159 15.50 14.69 -18.85
CA ALA A 159 16.92 14.65 -18.53
C ALA A 159 17.12 14.90 -17.03
N VAL A 160 16.41 15.90 -16.50
CA VAL A 160 16.41 16.19 -15.07
C VAL A 160 15.81 15.04 -14.27
N PHE A 161 14.70 14.46 -14.72
CA PHE A 161 14.06 13.32 -14.04
C PHE A 161 15.01 12.13 -13.87
N PHE A 162 15.60 11.64 -14.98
CA PHE A 162 16.48 10.47 -14.94
C PHE A 162 17.76 10.76 -14.15
N GLN A 163 18.34 11.95 -14.29
CA GLN A 163 19.50 12.33 -13.50
C GLN A 163 19.19 12.38 -12.00
N LYS A 164 18.08 13.04 -11.62
CA LYS A 164 17.75 13.29 -10.21
C LYS A 164 17.25 12.04 -9.50
N ILE A 165 16.62 11.10 -10.19
CA ILE A 165 16.23 9.84 -9.57
C ILE A 165 17.43 8.95 -9.27
N ASP A 166 18.45 8.92 -10.12
CA ASP A 166 19.70 8.22 -9.82
C ASP A 166 20.44 8.85 -8.64
N VAL A 167 20.53 10.19 -8.64
CA VAL A 167 21.10 10.94 -7.53
C VAL A 167 20.35 10.65 -6.22
N LEU A 168 19.02 10.61 -6.23
CA LEU A 168 18.21 10.27 -5.05
C LEU A 168 18.62 8.93 -4.41
N PHE A 169 18.84 7.88 -5.20
CA PHE A 169 19.29 6.58 -4.66
C PHE A 169 20.69 6.67 -4.05
N ARG A 170 21.60 7.41 -4.69
CA ARG A 170 22.95 7.67 -4.17
C ARG A 170 22.91 8.46 -2.87
N GLU A 171 22.14 9.55 -2.81
CA GLU A 171 21.99 10.37 -1.60
C GLU A 171 21.40 9.57 -0.45
N ARG A 172 20.44 8.69 -0.73
CA ARG A 172 19.91 7.76 0.28
C ARG A 172 20.99 6.84 0.83
N HIS A 173 21.93 6.38 0.00
CA HIS A 173 23.05 5.57 0.47
C HIS A 173 23.94 6.36 1.44
N ILE A 174 24.38 7.56 1.02
CA ILE A 174 25.23 8.45 1.80
C ILE A 174 24.56 8.76 3.15
N PHE A 175 23.36 9.35 3.15
CA PHE A 175 22.72 9.77 4.40
C PHE A 175 22.19 8.62 5.28
N SER A 176 22.11 7.38 4.77
CA SER A 176 21.69 6.23 5.59
C SER A 176 22.85 5.45 6.19
N HIS A 177 24.04 5.52 5.58
CA HIS A 177 25.14 4.62 5.90
C HIS A 177 26.48 5.33 6.11
N GLU A 178 26.60 6.60 5.73
CA GLU A 178 27.77 7.44 5.94
C GLU A 178 27.42 8.53 6.98
N LEU A 179 28.36 8.85 7.87
CA LEU A 179 28.19 9.97 8.82
C LEU A 179 28.09 11.32 8.07
N ALA A 180 28.70 11.42 6.89
CA ALA A 180 28.50 12.50 5.90
C ALA A 180 28.51 13.92 6.49
N ASP A 181 29.37 14.18 7.49
CA ASP A 181 29.35 15.41 8.30
C ASP A 181 29.52 16.69 7.45
N HIS A 182 30.30 16.62 6.37
CA HIS A 182 30.57 17.74 5.46
C HIS A 182 29.80 17.68 4.14
N TYR A 183 28.76 16.84 4.06
CA TYR A 183 27.94 16.69 2.88
C TYR A 183 26.60 17.41 3.06
N TYR A 184 26.27 18.31 2.14
CA TYR A 184 25.12 19.19 2.27
C TYR A 184 24.11 18.89 1.16
N LEU A 185 22.84 18.76 1.55
CA LEU A 185 21.73 18.69 0.60
C LEU A 185 20.91 19.96 0.73
N SER A 186 20.79 20.70 -0.37
CA SER A 186 19.96 21.89 -0.43
C SER A 186 18.48 21.52 -0.27
N LYS A 187 17.69 22.48 0.25
CA LYS A 187 16.23 22.33 0.33
C LYS A 187 15.62 22.14 -1.05
N GLU A 188 16.15 22.84 -2.04
CA GLU A 188 15.74 22.79 -3.44
C GLU A 188 15.94 21.38 -4.01
N ASP A 189 17.11 20.77 -3.79
CA ASP A 189 17.37 19.39 -4.21
C ASP A 189 16.47 18.39 -3.48
N ALA A 190 16.23 18.59 -2.18
CA ALA A 190 15.31 17.75 -1.43
C ALA A 190 13.86 17.81 -1.99
N LEU A 191 13.39 19.00 -2.37
CA LEU A 191 12.10 19.17 -3.04
C LEU A 191 12.06 18.53 -4.44
N ILE A 192 13.16 18.61 -5.19
CA ILE A 192 13.30 17.94 -6.48
C ILE A 192 13.18 16.41 -6.31
N PHE A 193 13.78 15.82 -5.28
CA PHE A 193 13.64 14.38 -5.00
C PHE A 193 12.22 13.96 -4.71
N ILE A 194 11.46 14.77 -3.96
CA ILE A 194 10.04 14.51 -3.73
C ILE A 194 9.28 14.57 -5.08
N ASN A 195 9.59 15.57 -5.92
CA ASN A 195 8.94 15.73 -7.22
C ASN A 195 9.18 14.54 -8.16
N VAL A 196 10.44 14.13 -8.37
CA VAL A 196 10.74 12.99 -9.25
C VAL A 196 10.16 11.68 -8.73
N ALA A 197 10.05 11.51 -7.41
CA ALA A 197 9.37 10.35 -6.84
C ALA A 197 7.84 10.38 -7.11
N GLU A 198 7.19 11.53 -6.94
CA GLU A 198 5.77 11.70 -7.29
C GLU A 198 5.52 11.43 -8.78
N GLN A 199 6.40 11.92 -9.66
CA GLN A 199 6.35 11.68 -11.10
C GLN A 199 6.50 10.19 -11.42
N LEU A 200 7.46 9.49 -10.81
CA LEU A 200 7.63 8.04 -11.01
C LEU A 200 6.38 7.28 -10.55
N VAL A 201 5.83 7.60 -9.38
CA VAL A 201 4.62 6.93 -8.84
C VAL A 201 3.44 7.10 -9.79
N LYS A 202 3.24 8.32 -10.34
CA LYS A 202 2.19 8.59 -11.34
C LYS A 202 2.44 7.84 -12.65
N CYS A 203 3.67 7.85 -13.15
CA CYS A 203 4.04 7.14 -14.38
C CYS A 203 3.81 5.63 -14.25
N VAL A 204 4.24 5.01 -13.15
CA VAL A 204 4.03 3.59 -12.88
C VAL A 204 2.54 3.27 -12.82
N GLN A 205 1.75 4.09 -12.12
CA GLN A 205 0.30 3.91 -12.05
C GLN A 205 -0.34 3.96 -13.45
N ASN A 206 0.08 4.92 -14.28
CA ASN A 206 -0.41 5.08 -15.65
C ASN A 206 0.00 3.89 -16.54
N ILE A 207 1.29 3.53 -16.55
CA ILE A 207 1.82 2.40 -17.31
C ILE A 207 1.06 1.11 -16.97
N LEU A 208 0.88 0.81 -15.68
CA LEU A 208 0.21 -0.43 -15.31
C LEU A 208 -1.29 -0.42 -15.64
N SER A 209 -1.92 0.77 -15.66
CA SER A 209 -3.29 0.88 -16.14
C SER A 209 -3.42 0.59 -17.65
N LEU A 210 -2.34 0.73 -18.41
CA LEU A 210 -2.28 0.49 -19.86
C LEU A 210 -1.74 -0.92 -20.19
N GLU A 211 -0.62 -1.32 -19.61
CA GLU A 211 0.15 -2.52 -19.96
C GLU A 211 -0.33 -3.80 -19.27
N VAL A 212 -0.85 -3.69 -18.04
CA VAL A 212 -1.20 -4.88 -17.24
C VAL A 212 -2.63 -5.37 -17.50
N ARG A 213 -3.31 -4.79 -18.48
CA ARG A 213 -4.73 -5.03 -18.74
C ARG A 213 -4.98 -5.67 -20.09
N SER A 214 -5.48 -6.91 -20.06
CA SER A 214 -6.23 -7.53 -21.16
C SER A 214 -7.66 -6.95 -21.31
N GLU A 215 -8.11 -6.08 -20.42
CA GLU A 215 -9.25 -5.19 -20.62
C GLU A 215 -9.06 -3.94 -19.75
N PRO A 216 -9.27 -2.72 -20.28
CA PRO A 216 -9.30 -1.52 -19.46
C PRO A 216 -10.45 -1.66 -18.47
N ILE A 217 -10.16 -2.02 -17.21
CA ILE A 217 -11.12 -1.86 -16.11
C ILE A 217 -11.38 -0.36 -16.00
N ALA A 218 -12.34 0.13 -16.79
CA ALA A 218 -12.79 1.52 -16.78
C ALA A 218 -12.90 1.95 -15.32
N GLN A 219 -12.64 3.21 -15.00
CA GLN A 219 -12.74 3.68 -13.62
C GLN A 219 -14.06 3.23 -12.94
N GLN A 220 -15.12 3.06 -13.72
CA GLN A 220 -16.38 2.42 -13.34
C GLN A 220 -16.23 1.01 -12.74
N GLU A 221 -15.41 0.16 -13.31
CA GLU A 221 -15.15 -1.20 -12.86
C GLU A 221 -14.21 -1.25 -11.63
N MET A 222 -13.26 -0.31 -11.51
CA MET A 222 -12.50 -0.15 -10.26
C MET A 222 -13.41 0.31 -9.12
N ASN A 223 -14.29 1.26 -9.41
CA ASN A 223 -15.33 1.71 -8.50
C ASN A 223 -16.28 0.55 -8.15
N ARG A 224 -16.66 -0.28 -9.14
CA ARG A 224 -17.48 -1.48 -8.96
C ARG A 224 -16.80 -2.48 -8.03
N TYR A 225 -15.54 -2.83 -8.31
CA TYR A 225 -14.76 -3.75 -7.48
C TYR A 225 -14.57 -3.25 -6.05
N ALA A 226 -14.20 -1.97 -5.88
CA ALA A 226 -14.05 -1.38 -4.55
C ALA A 226 -15.37 -1.40 -3.76
N ARG A 227 -16.48 -1.11 -4.45
CA ARG A 227 -17.83 -1.21 -3.88
C ARG A 227 -18.20 -2.64 -3.50
N GLU A 228 -18.00 -3.61 -4.39
CA GLU A 228 -18.26 -5.03 -4.11
C GLU A 228 -17.48 -5.51 -2.90
N LYS A 229 -16.21 -5.10 -2.75
CA LYS A 229 -15.39 -5.45 -1.58
C LYS A 229 -15.87 -4.76 -0.30
N ALA A 230 -16.35 -3.54 -0.39
CA ALA A 230 -16.96 -2.84 0.73
C ALA A 230 -18.27 -3.53 1.16
N GLU A 231 -19.12 -3.91 0.20
CA GLU A 231 -20.37 -4.65 0.44
C GLU A 231 -20.09 -6.04 1.05
N GLN A 232 -19.06 -6.75 0.59
CA GLN A 232 -18.62 -8.02 1.19
C GLN A 232 -18.20 -7.84 2.66
N ALA A 233 -17.40 -6.82 2.96
CA ALA A 233 -16.99 -6.52 4.33
C ALA A 233 -18.20 -6.14 5.21
N GLN A 234 -19.16 -5.39 4.67
CA GLN A 234 -20.37 -5.03 5.38
C GLN A 234 -21.22 -6.25 5.73
N LYS A 235 -21.39 -7.22 4.82
CA LYS A 235 -22.10 -8.47 5.10
C LYS A 235 -21.46 -9.24 6.27
N ILE A 236 -20.13 -9.36 6.27
CA ILE A 236 -19.39 -10.01 7.37
C ILE A 236 -19.61 -9.26 8.69
N LEU A 237 -19.63 -7.92 8.66
CA LEU A 237 -19.93 -7.12 9.84
C LEU A 237 -21.36 -7.38 10.36
N GLU A 238 -22.36 -7.37 9.48
CA GLU A 238 -23.76 -7.63 9.83
C GLU A 238 -23.95 -9.02 10.43
N GLU A 239 -23.33 -10.06 9.84
CA GLU A 239 -23.31 -11.40 10.42
C GLU A 239 -22.76 -11.40 11.86
N ARG A 240 -21.68 -10.66 12.10
CA ARG A 240 -21.05 -10.59 13.43
C ARG A 240 -21.89 -9.80 14.43
N ILE A 241 -22.54 -8.73 13.99
CA ILE A 241 -23.49 -7.95 14.79
C ILE A 241 -24.66 -8.84 15.23
N ASN A 242 -25.24 -9.61 14.31
CA ASN A 242 -26.36 -10.50 14.61
C ASN A 242 -26.00 -11.53 15.68
N LEU A 243 -24.82 -12.14 15.58
CA LEU A 243 -24.35 -13.10 16.59
C LEU A 243 -24.18 -12.47 17.99
N ILE A 244 -23.73 -11.21 18.06
CA ILE A 244 -23.63 -10.50 19.33
C ILE A 244 -25.02 -10.18 19.89
N ILE A 245 -25.96 -9.76 19.02
CA ILE A 245 -27.35 -9.50 19.42
C ILE A 245 -28.00 -10.78 19.95
N GLU A 246 -27.81 -11.93 19.29
CA GLU A 246 -28.34 -13.21 19.76
C GLU A 246 -27.87 -13.56 21.17
N ILE A 247 -26.59 -13.33 21.47
CA ILE A 247 -26.03 -13.53 22.82
C ILE A 247 -26.68 -12.56 23.82
N LEU A 248 -26.75 -11.27 23.51
CA LEU A 248 -27.36 -10.26 24.40
C LEU A 248 -28.86 -10.49 24.62
N SER A 249 -29.57 -10.98 23.61
CA SER A 249 -30.98 -11.36 23.73
C SER A 249 -31.15 -12.60 24.60
N SER A 250 -30.22 -13.55 24.56
CA SER A 250 -30.28 -14.74 25.42
C SER A 250 -30.16 -14.40 26.92
N THR A 251 -29.54 -13.28 27.27
CA THR A 251 -29.47 -12.77 28.64
C THR A 251 -30.71 -11.98 29.08
N HIS A 252 -31.75 -11.89 28.24
CA HIS A 252 -33.01 -11.16 28.50
C HIS A 252 -32.80 -9.67 28.85
N ASP A 253 -31.71 -9.07 28.39
CA ASP A 253 -31.39 -7.65 28.61
C ASP A 253 -31.73 -6.83 27.35
N ASP A 254 -33.02 -6.54 27.18
CA ASP A 254 -33.53 -5.74 26.06
C ASP A 254 -32.89 -4.34 25.99
N ILE A 255 -32.48 -3.79 27.14
CA ILE A 255 -31.83 -2.48 27.23
C ILE A 255 -30.40 -2.56 26.67
N ALA A 256 -29.67 -3.64 26.93
CA ALA A 256 -28.35 -3.87 26.36
C ALA A 256 -28.42 -4.00 24.83
N VAL A 257 -29.40 -4.75 24.31
CA VAL A 257 -29.65 -4.89 22.87
C VAL A 257 -29.94 -3.52 22.23
N GLU A 258 -30.83 -2.71 22.82
CA GLU A 258 -31.16 -1.38 22.31
C GLU A 258 -29.94 -0.46 22.27
N LYS A 259 -29.15 -0.42 23.35
CA LYS A 259 -27.92 0.38 23.42
C LYS A 259 -26.88 -0.07 22.40
N TYR A 260 -26.74 -1.38 22.19
CA TYR A 260 -25.80 -1.93 21.23
C TYR A 260 -26.19 -1.57 19.79
N ASN A 261 -27.47 -1.68 19.44
CA ASN A 261 -27.99 -1.26 18.13
C ASN A 261 -27.71 0.24 17.88
N LYS A 262 -28.02 1.11 18.84
CA LYS A 262 -27.72 2.56 18.72
C LYS A 262 -26.23 2.83 18.54
N ALA A 263 -25.37 2.11 19.24
CA ALA A 263 -23.92 2.25 19.08
C ALA A 263 -23.46 1.80 17.69
N HIS A 264 -24.06 0.74 17.14
CA HIS A 264 -23.78 0.28 15.78
C HIS A 264 -24.24 1.27 14.71
N GLU A 265 -25.46 1.81 14.83
CA GLU A 265 -25.98 2.85 13.94
C GLU A 265 -25.09 4.11 13.94
N ALA A 266 -24.68 4.57 15.13
CA ALA A 266 -23.77 5.71 15.25
C ALA A 266 -22.41 5.43 14.57
N TRP A 267 -21.90 4.21 14.69
CA TRP A 267 -20.67 3.81 14.03
C TRP A 267 -20.81 3.74 12.50
N LEU A 268 -21.93 3.24 11.98
CA LEU A 268 -22.21 3.23 10.53
C LEU A 268 -22.20 4.65 9.96
N ASN A 269 -22.87 5.58 10.64
CA ASN A 269 -22.88 6.99 10.24
C ASN A 269 -21.48 7.60 10.27
N TYR A 270 -20.70 7.35 11.34
CA TYR A 270 -19.30 7.76 11.41
C TYR A 270 -18.49 7.23 10.21
N ALA A 271 -18.57 5.92 9.93
CA ALA A 271 -17.78 5.30 8.87
C ALA A 271 -18.10 5.88 7.49
N GLN A 272 -19.37 6.17 7.21
CA GLN A 272 -19.81 6.80 5.97
C GLN A 272 -19.30 8.24 5.85
N LEU A 273 -19.43 9.03 6.92
CA LEU A 273 -18.98 10.43 6.94
C LEU A 273 -17.46 10.54 6.83
N GLU A 274 -16.71 9.67 7.52
CA GLU A 274 -15.25 9.63 7.44
C GLU A 274 -14.78 9.23 6.03
N ALA A 275 -15.40 8.22 5.43
CA ALA A 275 -15.11 7.82 4.05
C ALA A 275 -15.40 8.94 3.05
N ALA A 276 -16.51 9.67 3.24
CA ALA A 276 -16.85 10.83 2.42
C ALA A 276 -15.80 11.95 2.59
N ALA A 277 -15.48 12.33 3.82
CA ALA A 277 -14.49 13.36 4.13
C ALA A 277 -13.11 13.02 3.55
N TYR A 278 -12.68 11.76 3.64
CA TYR A 278 -11.41 11.30 3.10
C TYR A 278 -11.34 11.39 1.56
N SER A 279 -12.46 11.11 0.88
CA SER A 279 -12.55 11.19 -0.58
C SER A 279 -12.70 12.62 -1.11
N ASP A 280 -13.01 13.59 -0.24
CA ASP A 280 -13.38 14.96 -0.62
C ASP A 280 -12.24 15.76 -1.26
N GLN A 281 -10.98 15.44 -0.92
CA GLN A 281 -9.80 15.98 -1.62
C GLN A 281 -9.76 15.62 -3.12
N PHE A 282 -10.59 14.68 -3.57
CA PHE A 282 -10.77 14.30 -4.98
C PHE A 282 -12.19 14.62 -5.49
N ARG A 283 -12.88 15.59 -4.86
CA ARG A 283 -14.27 15.95 -5.19
C ARG A 283 -14.46 16.16 -6.70
N GLY A 284 -15.50 15.52 -7.26
CA GLY A 284 -15.82 15.57 -8.69
C GLY A 284 -14.90 14.72 -9.58
N GLY A 285 -13.81 14.17 -9.03
CA GLY A 285 -12.91 13.25 -9.71
C GLY A 285 -13.43 11.82 -9.70
N THR A 286 -13.06 11.06 -10.72
CA THR A 286 -13.52 9.68 -10.90
C THR A 286 -12.88 8.70 -9.90
N MET A 287 -11.87 9.15 -9.13
CA MET A 287 -11.23 8.46 -8.00
C MET A 287 -11.97 8.59 -6.67
N ALA A 288 -12.82 9.61 -6.47
CA ALA A 288 -13.50 9.81 -5.19
C ALA A 288 -14.37 8.60 -4.78
N PRO A 289 -15.17 7.98 -5.67
CA PRO A 289 -15.97 6.80 -5.31
C PRO A 289 -15.10 5.58 -4.93
N PHE A 290 -13.99 5.36 -5.64
CA PHE A 290 -13.03 4.29 -5.34
C PHE A 290 -12.45 4.45 -3.93
N LEU A 291 -11.99 5.65 -3.60
CA LEU A 291 -11.39 5.95 -2.30
C LEU A 291 -12.41 5.89 -1.17
N SER A 292 -13.61 6.40 -1.40
CA SER A 292 -14.70 6.35 -0.43
C SER A 292 -15.07 4.91 -0.08
N ALA A 293 -15.33 4.05 -1.08
CA ALA A 293 -15.60 2.63 -0.86
C ALA A 293 -14.43 1.92 -0.15
N GLY A 294 -13.21 2.30 -0.50
CA GLY A 294 -12.00 1.81 0.13
C GLY A 294 -11.87 2.08 1.62
N ILE A 295 -12.07 3.33 2.01
CA ILE A 295 -12.01 3.75 3.41
C ILE A 295 -13.16 3.14 4.20
N TYR A 296 -14.35 3.07 3.61
CA TYR A 296 -15.48 2.41 4.24
C TYR A 296 -15.20 0.93 4.53
N LYS A 297 -14.66 0.19 3.55
CA LYS A 297 -14.20 -1.20 3.73
C LYS A 297 -13.17 -1.29 4.87
N TYR A 298 -12.17 -0.42 4.88
CA TYR A 298 -11.12 -0.42 5.90
C TYR A 298 -11.68 -0.25 7.31
N LEU A 299 -12.51 0.78 7.53
CA LEU A 299 -13.15 1.02 8.82
C LEU A 299 -14.02 -0.16 9.25
N THR A 300 -14.74 -0.77 8.29
CA THR A 300 -15.55 -1.98 8.50
C THR A 300 -14.71 -3.15 9.00
N MET A 301 -13.54 -3.40 8.39
CA MET A 301 -12.63 -4.46 8.84
C MET A 301 -12.07 -4.19 10.24
N GLN A 302 -11.74 -2.93 10.57
CA GLN A 302 -11.31 -2.57 11.93
C GLN A 302 -12.42 -2.78 12.96
N ARG A 303 -13.67 -2.48 12.59
CA ARG A 303 -14.82 -2.71 13.45
C ARG A 303 -15.03 -4.20 13.68
N ILE A 304 -14.98 -5.03 12.64
CA ILE A 304 -15.06 -6.50 12.77
C ILE A 304 -14.01 -6.99 13.78
N GLN A 305 -12.75 -6.60 13.65
CA GLN A 305 -11.69 -7.01 14.59
C GLN A 305 -11.95 -6.58 16.04
N THR A 306 -12.58 -5.41 16.23
CA THR A 306 -12.95 -4.93 17.56
C THR A 306 -14.12 -5.75 18.12
N LEU A 307 -15.08 -6.11 17.27
CA LEU A 307 -16.23 -6.92 17.64
C LEU A 307 -15.88 -8.37 17.94
N GLU A 308 -14.91 -8.97 17.25
CA GLU A 308 -14.43 -10.32 17.56
C GLU A 308 -13.92 -10.39 19.01
N LYS A 309 -13.13 -9.41 19.44
CA LYS A 309 -12.65 -9.35 20.83
C LYS A 309 -13.79 -9.20 21.85
N TYR A 310 -14.82 -8.44 21.48
CA TYR A 310 -16.00 -8.26 22.33
C TYR A 310 -16.85 -9.53 22.38
N PHE A 311 -17.01 -10.21 21.25
CA PHE A 311 -17.71 -11.48 21.13
C PHE A 311 -17.03 -12.58 21.96
N ASP A 312 -15.71 -12.70 21.88
CA ASP A 312 -14.93 -13.64 22.71
C ASP A 312 -15.16 -13.37 24.21
N TRP A 313 -15.14 -12.10 24.62
CA TRP A 313 -15.41 -11.71 26.00
C TRP A 313 -16.84 -12.06 26.45
N LEU A 314 -17.84 -11.87 25.59
CA LEU A 314 -19.23 -12.25 25.88
C LEU A 314 -19.38 -13.77 26.05
N LEU A 315 -18.73 -14.57 25.22
CA LEU A 315 -18.75 -16.03 25.34
C LEU A 315 -18.12 -16.52 26.64
N ASP A 316 -17.04 -15.87 27.08
CA ASP A 316 -16.39 -16.23 28.33
C ASP A 316 -17.24 -15.88 29.56
N LEU A 317 -18.01 -14.79 29.51
CA LEU A 317 -19.00 -14.46 30.53
C LEU A 317 -20.12 -15.51 30.63
N GLN A 318 -20.67 -15.94 29.49
CA GLN A 318 -21.71 -16.98 29.50
C GLN A 318 -21.22 -18.31 30.09
N LYS A 319 -19.96 -18.67 29.84
CA LYS A 319 -19.33 -19.87 30.44
C LYS A 319 -19.16 -19.71 31.96
N SER A 320 -18.82 -18.52 32.46
CA SER A 320 -18.71 -18.29 33.90
C SER A 320 -20.05 -18.31 34.62
N ASP A 321 -21.12 -17.86 33.96
CA ASP A 321 -22.47 -17.85 34.54
C ASP A 321 -23.14 -19.24 34.53
N SER A 322 -22.70 -20.16 33.67
CA SER A 322 -23.22 -21.54 33.60
C SER A 322 -22.51 -22.55 34.54
N ILE A 323 -21.57 -22.07 35.37
CA ILE A 323 -20.84 -22.86 36.38
C ILE A 323 -21.35 -22.58 37.81
N ASN A 324 -22.24 -21.59 38.00
CA ASN A 324 -22.90 -21.28 39.27
C ASN A 324 -24.36 -21.73 39.31
#